data_AF-A0A1Q3B6L4-F1
#
_entry.id   AF-A0A1Q3B6L4-F1
#
_cell.length_a   1.000
_cell.length_b   1.000
_cell.length_c   1.000
_cell.angle_alpha   90.00
_cell.angle_beta   90.00
_cell.angle_gamma   90.00
#
_symmetry.space_group_name_H-M   'P 1'
#
loop_
_entity.id
_entity.type
_entity.pdbx_description
1 polymer ?
#
loop_
_entity_poly.entity_id
_entity_poly.type
_entity_poly.pdbx_seq_one_letter_code
_entity_poly.pdbx_strand_id
1 'polypeptide(L)'
;MKGTKVNHLYHLQGSTVMGSADVASSSVSEDDRTKLWHMLLGHMSERGLSTLSKRGLLCGEQTTPLEFCEHCVVGKQNRVRFSTGTHSTKSILEYIHSDYGDQHRFHRRLVLFTL
;
A
#
# COMPACT_ATOMS: atom_id res chain seq x y z
N MET A 1 -24.80 -29.21 14.86
CA MET A 1 -23.44 -29.62 14.43
C MET A 1 -22.82 -30.43 15.56
N LYS A 2 -22.47 -31.70 15.33
CA LYS A 2 -21.74 -32.53 16.31
C LYS A 2 -20.29 -32.64 15.82
N GLY A 3 -19.33 -32.42 16.70
CA GLY A 3 -17.91 -32.59 16.41
C GLY A 3 -17.35 -33.77 17.18
N THR A 4 -16.45 -34.54 16.55
CA THR A 4 -15.73 -35.65 17.19
C THR A 4 -14.32 -35.20 17.54
N LYS A 5 -13.88 -35.45 18.77
CA LYS A 5 -12.53 -35.12 19.22
C LYS A 5 -11.59 -36.28 18.92
N VAL A 6 -10.54 -36.03 18.14
CA VAL A 6 -9.48 -36.99 17.81
C VAL A 6 -8.13 -36.31 18.03
N ASN A 7 -7.24 -36.90 18.82
CA ASN A 7 -5.89 -36.36 19.12
C ASN A 7 -5.88 -34.89 19.54
N HIS A 8 -6.76 -34.53 20.47
CA HIS A 8 -6.95 -33.16 20.97
C HIS A 8 -7.50 -32.14 19.95
N LEU A 9 -7.77 -32.56 18.71
CA LEU A 9 -8.38 -31.75 17.67
C LEU A 9 -9.87 -32.09 17.53
N TYR A 10 -10.72 -31.07 17.36
CA TYR A 10 -12.13 -31.29 17.08
C TYR A 10 -12.35 -31.34 15.57
N HIS A 11 -12.76 -32.50 15.07
CA HIS A 11 -13.19 -32.68 13.69
C HIS A 11 -14.68 -32.37 13.59
N LEU A 12 -14.99 -31.36 12.77
CA LEU A 12 -16.35 -30.90 12.55
C LEU A 12 -16.92 -31.59 11.30
N GLN A 13 -17.91 -32.45 11.50
CA GLN A 13 -18.61 -33.12 10.41
C GLN A 13 -19.81 -32.27 10.01
N GLY A 14 -19.68 -31.52 8.93
CA GLY A 14 -20.75 -30.74 8.31
C GLY A 14 -20.91 -31.12 6.85
N SER A 15 -22.15 -31.24 6.39
CA SER A 15 -22.46 -31.32 4.96
C SER A 15 -22.61 -29.90 4.42
N THR A 16 -21.77 -29.50 3.47
CA THR A 16 -21.95 -28.23 2.77
C THR A 16 -23.13 -28.38 1.83
N VAL A 17 -24.26 -27.73 2.14
CA VAL A 17 -25.34 -27.58 1.16
C VAL A 17 -24.86 -26.55 0.15
N MET A 18 -24.45 -27.02 -1.02
CA MET A 18 -24.07 -26.15 -2.14
C MET A 18 -25.36 -25.60 -2.74
N GLY A 19 -25.85 -24.49 -2.20
CA GLY A 19 -26.89 -23.72 -2.86
C GLY A 19 -26.35 -23.25 -4.20
N SER A 20 -27.11 -23.48 -5.28
CA SER A 20 -26.85 -22.87 -6.58
C SER A 20 -26.93 -21.36 -6.41
N ALA A 21 -25.78 -20.69 -6.34
CA ALA A 21 -25.71 -19.25 -6.44
C ALA A 21 -25.47 -18.92 -7.91
N ASP A 22 -26.52 -18.50 -8.60
CA ASP A 22 -26.36 -17.87 -9.91
C ASP A 22 -25.60 -16.57 -9.70
N VAL A 23 -24.32 -16.56 -10.06
CA VAL A 23 -23.57 -15.32 -10.21
C VAL A 23 -24.13 -14.67 -11.45
N ALA A 24 -24.88 -13.59 -11.28
CA ALA A 24 -25.28 -12.75 -12.39
C ALA A 24 -24.00 -12.17 -13.02
N SER A 25 -23.50 -12.82 -14.07
CA SER A 25 -22.49 -12.26 -14.96
C SER A 25 -23.16 -11.14 -15.75
N SER A 26 -23.27 -9.96 -15.15
CA SER A 26 -23.44 -8.76 -15.95
C SER A 26 -22.20 -8.63 -16.85
N SER A 27 -22.42 -8.28 -18.12
CA SER A 27 -21.34 -7.91 -19.03
C SER A 27 -20.74 -6.60 -18.54
N VAL A 28 -19.79 -6.69 -17.61
CA VAL A 28 -19.03 -5.55 -17.13
C VAL A 28 -18.14 -5.06 -18.29
N SER A 29 -18.19 -3.77 -18.59
CA SER A 29 -17.36 -3.20 -19.66
C SER A 29 -15.87 -3.33 -19.33
N GLU A 30 -15.00 -3.43 -20.33
CA GLU A 30 -13.54 -3.50 -20.14
C GLU A 30 -13.00 -2.31 -19.32
N ASP A 31 -13.63 -1.13 -19.45
CA ASP A 31 -13.31 0.07 -18.66
C ASP A 31 -13.63 -0.11 -17.18
N ASP A 32 -14.80 -0.64 -16.87
CA ASP A 32 -15.22 -0.92 -15.49
C ASP A 32 -14.31 -1.98 -14.86
N ARG A 33 -13.89 -2.98 -15.63
CA ARG A 33 -12.99 -4.03 -15.13
C ARG A 33 -11.57 -3.54 -14.93
N THR A 34 -11.04 -2.69 -15.81
CA THR A 34 -9.74 -2.03 -15.59
C THR A 34 -9.77 -1.19 -14.31
N LYS A 35 -10.86 -0.45 -14.05
CA LYS A 35 -11.08 0.30 -12.80
C LYS A 35 -11.15 -0.62 -11.58
N LEU A 36 -11.78 -1.78 -11.70
CA LEU A 36 -11.82 -2.78 -10.62
C LEU A 36 -10.42 -3.30 -10.29
N TRP A 37 -9.63 -3.68 -11.29
CA TRP A 37 -8.24 -4.12 -11.09
C TRP A 37 -7.38 -3.01 -10.48
N HIS A 38 -7.57 -1.77 -10.91
CA HIS A 38 -6.92 -0.61 -10.34
C HIS A 38 -7.15 -0.51 -8.82
N MET A 39 -8.40 -0.61 -8.37
CA MET A 39 -8.76 -0.54 -6.95
C MET A 39 -8.28 -1.79 -6.18
N LEU A 40 -8.50 -2.99 -6.75
CA LEU A 40 -8.16 -4.26 -6.11
C LEU A 40 -6.66 -4.41 -5.83
N LEU A 41 -5.83 -3.88 -6.73
CA LEU A 41 -4.37 -3.92 -6.62
C LEU A 41 -3.78 -2.71 -5.88
N GLY A 42 -4.60 -1.98 -5.12
CA GLY A 42 -4.14 -0.86 -4.29
C GLY A 42 -3.77 0.37 -5.12
N HIS A 43 -4.67 0.79 -6.00
CA HIS A 43 -4.50 1.95 -6.87
C HIS A 43 -3.28 1.82 -7.81
N MET A 44 -3.10 0.66 -8.43
CA MET A 44 -1.98 0.38 -9.33
C MET A 44 -1.99 1.32 -10.56
N SER A 45 -0.82 1.72 -11.06
CA SER A 45 -0.74 2.58 -12.25
C SER A 45 -1.18 1.86 -13.52
N GLU A 46 -1.63 2.62 -14.52
CA GLU A 46 -2.00 2.08 -15.84
C GLU A 46 -0.87 1.26 -16.48
N ARG A 47 0.38 1.76 -16.37
CA ARG A 47 1.57 1.02 -16.83
C ARG A 47 1.74 -0.32 -16.12
N GLY A 48 1.45 -0.36 -14.81
CA GLY A 48 1.49 -1.59 -14.02
C GLY A 48 0.44 -2.58 -14.49
N LEU A 49 -0.80 -2.12 -14.65
CA LEU A 49 -1.90 -2.94 -15.18
C LEU A 49 -1.60 -3.46 -16.59
N SER A 50 -1.14 -2.61 -17.50
CA SER A 50 -0.74 -3.01 -18.86
C SER A 50 0.35 -4.09 -18.85
N THR A 51 1.29 -4.03 -17.89
CA THR A 51 2.33 -5.06 -17.73
C THR A 51 1.76 -6.38 -17.24
N LEU A 52 0.80 -6.34 -16.31
CA LEU A 52 0.13 -7.55 -15.81
C LEU A 52 -0.77 -8.19 -16.88
N SER A 53 -1.50 -7.37 -17.65
CA SER A 53 -2.32 -7.82 -18.78
C SER A 53 -1.47 -8.54 -19.83
N LYS A 54 -0.34 -7.95 -20.25
CA LYS A 54 0.60 -8.57 -21.19
C LYS A 54 1.19 -9.90 -20.71
N ARG A 55 1.28 -10.08 -19.39
CA ARG A 55 1.74 -11.33 -18.75
C ARG A 55 0.61 -12.33 -18.51
N GLY A 56 -0.63 -11.99 -18.85
CA GLY A 56 -1.80 -12.83 -18.63
C GLY A 56 -2.22 -12.95 -17.16
N LEU A 57 -1.76 -12.05 -16.29
CA LEU A 57 -1.99 -12.12 -14.83
C LEU A 57 -3.33 -11.51 -14.39
N LEU A 58 -4.05 -10.85 -15.31
CA LEU A 58 -5.39 -10.29 -15.09
C LEU A 58 -6.48 -11.20 -15.67
N CYS A 59 -6.36 -12.52 -15.49
CA CYS A 59 -7.32 -13.49 -16.05
C CYS A 59 -7.55 -13.37 -17.57
N GLY A 60 -6.50 -12.99 -18.32
CA GLY A 60 -6.57 -12.82 -19.77
C GLY A 60 -7.25 -11.52 -20.23
N GLU A 61 -7.45 -10.58 -19.32
CA GLU A 61 -8.19 -9.37 -19.58
C GLU A 61 -7.34 -8.23 -20.13
N GLN A 62 -7.94 -7.46 -21.04
CA GLN A 62 -7.31 -6.29 -21.64
C GLN A 62 -7.52 -5.06 -20.77
N THR A 63 -6.46 -4.29 -20.59
CA THR A 63 -6.53 -3.04 -19.82
C THR A 63 -6.79 -1.88 -20.76
N THR A 64 -7.81 -1.09 -20.46
CA THR A 64 -8.07 0.19 -21.12
C THR A 64 -7.37 1.34 -20.39
N PRO A 65 -7.32 2.55 -20.97
CA PRO A 65 -6.76 3.72 -20.29
C PRO A 65 -7.50 3.98 -18.97
N LEU A 66 -6.76 4.32 -17.91
CA LEU A 66 -7.37 4.63 -16.62
C LEU A 66 -7.88 6.07 -16.59
N GLU A 67 -9.12 6.24 -16.15
CA GLU A 67 -9.68 7.55 -15.81
C GLU A 67 -8.98 8.18 -14.60
N PHE A 68 -9.21 9.49 -14.43
CA PHE A 68 -8.68 10.23 -13.28
C PHE A 68 -9.10 9.59 -11.94
N CYS A 69 -8.12 9.39 -11.06
CA CYS A 69 -8.33 8.86 -9.72
C CYS A 69 -7.74 9.81 -8.67
N GLU A 70 -8.60 10.45 -7.88
CA GLU A 70 -8.21 11.38 -6.82
C GLU A 70 -7.29 10.73 -5.78
N HIS A 71 -7.63 9.51 -5.34
CA HIS A 71 -6.83 8.75 -4.37
C HIS A 71 -5.41 8.47 -4.87
N CYS A 72 -5.22 8.29 -6.17
CA CYS A 72 -3.87 8.15 -6.74
C CYS A 72 -3.07 9.43 -6.63
N VAL A 73 -3.70 10.57 -6.95
CA VAL A 73 -3.02 11.86 -6.95
C VAL A 73 -2.59 12.21 -5.54
N VAL A 74 -3.50 12.16 -4.58
CA VAL A 74 -3.22 12.49 -3.18
C VAL A 74 -2.26 11.46 -2.57
N GLY A 75 -2.47 10.16 -2.82
CA GLY A 75 -1.68 9.09 -2.22
C GLY A 75 -0.25 8.97 -2.78
N LYS A 76 -0.02 9.36 -4.03
CA LYS A 76 1.30 9.29 -4.69
C LYS A 76 1.96 10.65 -4.86
N GLN A 77 1.38 11.71 -4.30
CA GLN A 77 1.98 13.05 -4.35
C GLN A 77 3.32 13.04 -3.60
N ASN A 78 4.40 13.40 -4.30
CA ASN A 78 5.69 13.59 -3.66
C ASN A 78 5.63 14.80 -2.72
N ARG A 79 6.22 14.65 -1.53
CA ARG A 79 6.40 15.77 -0.61
C ARG A 79 7.28 16.83 -1.27
N VAL A 80 6.87 18.08 -1.18
CA VAL A 80 7.67 19.22 -1.64
C VAL A 80 8.98 19.23 -0.85
N ARG A 81 10.09 19.42 -1.54
CA ARG A 81 11.39 19.59 -0.88
C ARG A 81 11.43 20.95 -0.21
N PHE A 82 11.78 20.98 1.07
CA PHE A 82 12.18 22.22 1.71
C PHE A 82 13.46 22.74 1.05
N SER A 83 13.59 24.05 0.89
CA SER A 83 14.86 24.64 0.52
C SER A 83 15.89 24.33 1.60
N THR A 84 17.11 24.00 1.19
CA THR A 84 18.21 23.83 2.13
C THR A 84 18.51 25.19 2.77
N GLY A 85 18.29 25.32 4.07
CA GLY A 85 18.74 26.48 4.83
C GLY A 85 20.27 26.42 4.98
N THR A 86 20.99 27.39 4.42
CA THR A 86 22.42 27.55 4.67
C THR A 86 22.61 28.38 5.94
N HIS A 87 23.18 27.79 6.97
CA HIS A 87 23.57 28.48 8.20
C HIS A 87 25.09 28.62 8.22
N SER A 88 25.60 29.85 8.10
CA SER A 88 27.01 30.17 8.30
C SER A 88 27.15 31.14 9.47
N THR A 89 27.99 30.77 10.43
CA THR A 89 28.37 31.65 11.55
C THR A 89 29.76 32.22 11.31
N LYS A 90 29.94 33.50 11.61
CA LYS A 90 31.23 34.20 11.50
C LYS A 90 32.02 34.15 12.81
N SER A 91 31.34 33.92 13.92
CA SER A 91 31.91 33.96 15.27
C SER A 91 31.53 32.74 16.12
N ILE A 92 32.31 32.49 17.17
CA ILE A 92 32.11 31.40 18.11
C ILE A 92 30.81 31.65 18.89
N LEU A 93 29.92 30.65 18.99
CA LEU A 93 28.60 30.68 19.67
C LEU A 93 27.50 31.54 19.03
N GLU A 94 27.66 31.97 17.77
CA GLU A 94 26.64 32.78 17.07
C GLU A 94 25.37 31.99 16.72
N TYR A 95 25.47 30.67 16.59
CA TYR A 95 24.35 29.79 16.28
C TYR A 95 24.41 28.53 17.15
N ILE A 96 23.42 28.36 18.01
CA ILE A 96 23.30 27.22 18.92
C ILE A 96 22.04 26.45 18.55
N HIS A 97 22.21 25.23 18.04
CA HIS A 97 21.11 24.32 17.78
C HIS A 97 20.87 23.45 19.03
N SER A 98 19.67 23.52 19.60
CA SER A 98 19.26 22.67 20.71
C SER A 98 18.09 21.80 20.27
N ASP A 99 18.32 20.49 20.16
CA ASP A 99 17.27 19.51 19.91
C ASP A 99 16.85 18.87 21.23
N TYR A 100 15.55 18.91 21.55
CA TYR A 100 15.01 18.28 22.75
C TYR A 100 14.46 16.91 22.36
N GLY A 101 15.31 15.88 22.50
CA GLY A 101 14.90 14.49 22.34
C GLY A 101 14.17 13.99 23.59
N ASP A 102 12.97 13.46 23.40
CA ASP A 102 12.18 12.82 24.46
C ASP A 102 13.01 11.70 25.14
N GLN A 103 13.18 11.77 26.46
CA GLN A 103 14.28 11.12 27.19
C GLN A 103 14.13 9.60 27.39
N HIS A 104 13.10 8.98 26.81
CA HIS A 104 12.76 7.59 27.14
C HIS A 104 13.55 6.50 26.38
N ARG A 105 14.46 6.82 25.44
CA ARG A 105 15.11 5.76 24.62
C ARG A 105 16.55 5.99 24.12
N PHE A 106 17.48 6.60 24.86
CA PHE A 106 18.88 6.62 24.37
C PHE A 106 19.95 6.30 25.41
N HIS A 107 20.42 5.05 25.35
CA HIS A 107 21.74 4.66 25.81
C HIS A 107 22.78 5.23 24.82
N ARG A 108 23.48 6.26 25.29
CA ARG A 108 24.77 6.82 24.84
C ARG A 108 25.27 6.40 23.45
N ARG A 109 25.16 7.32 22.48
CA ARG A 109 26.17 7.46 21.43
C ARG A 109 26.39 8.94 21.16
N LEU A 110 27.56 9.45 21.55
CA LEU A 110 28.05 10.77 21.18
C LEU A 110 28.24 10.75 19.66
N VAL A 111 27.43 11.49 18.91
CA VAL A 111 27.66 11.73 17.49
C VAL A 111 28.28 13.12 17.37
N LEU A 112 29.62 13.17 17.24
CA LEU A 112 30.27 14.33 16.66
C LEU A 112 29.96 14.33 15.16
N PHE A 113 29.17 15.29 14.70
CA PHE A 113 29.12 15.64 13.29
C PHE A 113 30.34 16.53 12.98
N THR A 114 31.40 15.94 12.43
CA THR A 114 32.41 16.68 11.66
C THR A 114 31.85 17.00 10.27
N LEU A 115 31.95 18.27 9.88
CA LEU A 115 31.74 18.79 8.53
C LEU A 115 32.68 18.15 7.50
#